data_AF-A0A2V5S6C5-F1
#
_entry.id   AF-A0A2V5S6C5-F1
#
_cell.length_a   1.000
_cell.length_b   1.000
_cell.length_c   1.000
_cell.angle_alpha   90.00
_cell.angle_beta   90.00
_cell.angle_gamma   90.00
#
_symmetry.space_group_name_H-M   'P 1'
#
loop_
_entity.id
_entity.type
_entity.pdbx_description
1 polymer ?
#
loop_
_entity_poly.entity_id
_entity_poly.type
_entity_poly.pdbx_seq_one_letter_code
_entity_poly.pdbx_strand_id
1 'polypeptide(L)' 'RVTPEGSPAANYGFDVTPRRLVTGLITERGVCEANEKSIRALFPEHAP' A
#
# COMPACT_ATOMS: atom_id res chain seq x y z
N ARG A 1 11.19 25.26 21.30
CA ARG A 1 10.26 25.23 20.14
C ARG A 1 11.09 25.56 18.90
N VAL A 2 11.15 24.67 17.90
CA VAL A 2 12.01 24.87 16.69
C VAL A 2 11.27 25.60 15.56
N THR A 3 9.96 25.36 15.40
CA THR A 3 9.16 25.97 14.32
C THR A 3 8.47 27.26 14.78
N PRO A 4 8.53 28.37 14.00
CA PRO A 4 7.83 29.62 14.30
C PRO A 4 6.31 29.43 14.42
N GLU A 5 5.68 30.30 15.20
CA GLU A 5 4.22 30.36 15.29
C GLU A 5 3.58 30.72 13.95
N GLY A 6 2.47 30.05 13.61
CA GLY A 6 1.77 30.25 12.34
C GLY A 6 2.44 29.62 11.10
N SER A 7 3.55 28.89 11.26
CA SER A 7 4.19 28.22 10.12
C SER A 7 3.25 27.18 9.49
N PRO A 8 3.00 27.23 8.16
CA PRO A 8 2.18 26.23 7.49
C PRO A 8 2.86 24.87 7.55
N ALA A 9 2.07 23.83 7.83
CA ALA A 9 2.52 22.45 7.82
C ALA A 9 1.40 21.55 7.27
N ALA A 10 1.81 20.45 6.62
CA ALA A 10 0.93 19.35 6.28
C ALA A 10 1.38 18.11 7.05
N ASN A 11 0.42 17.34 7.58
CA ASN A 11 0.69 16.11 8.33
C ASN A 11 -0.08 14.95 7.68
N TYR A 12 0.30 14.61 6.45
CA TYR A 12 -0.25 13.43 5.78
C TYR A 12 0.32 12.18 6.44
N GLY A 13 -0.56 11.33 6.98
CA GLY A 13 -0.13 10.12 7.70
C GLY A 13 0.37 8.99 6.79
N PHE A 14 0.04 9.04 5.49
CA PHE A 14 0.32 7.97 4.53
C PHE A 14 0.46 8.50 3.09
N ASP A 15 1.02 7.68 2.21
CA ASP A 15 1.05 7.86 0.76
C ASP A 15 0.64 6.57 0.03
N VAL A 16 0.67 6.60 -1.31
CA VAL A 16 0.38 5.44 -2.16
C VAL A 16 1.60 5.13 -3.01
N THR A 17 2.09 3.90 -2.94
CA THR A 17 3.14 3.39 -3.83
C THR A 17 2.53 2.65 -5.03
N PRO A 18 2.78 3.08 -6.28
CA PRO A 18 2.30 2.38 -7.47
C PRO A 18 2.85 0.95 -7.60
N ARG A 19 2.03 -0.01 -8.06
CA ARG A 19 2.42 -1.43 -8.16
C ARG A 19 3.71 -1.71 -8.93
N ARG A 20 4.07 -0.88 -9.91
CA ARG A 20 5.28 -1.07 -10.72
C ARG A 20 6.57 -0.90 -9.92
N LEU A 21 6.48 -0.34 -8.71
CA LEU A 21 7.57 -0.16 -7.76
C LEU A 21 7.57 -1.25 -6.67
N VAL A 22 6.62 -2.19 -6.70
CA VAL A 22 6.49 -3.27 -5.72
C VAL A 22 6.82 -4.60 -6.38
N THR A 23 7.86 -5.28 -5.91
CA THR A 23 8.27 -6.60 -6.44
C THR A 23 7.24 -7.69 -6.15
N GLY A 24 6.64 -7.68 -4.97
CA GLY A 24 5.62 -8.65 -4.57
C GLY A 24 4.97 -8.30 -3.24
N LEU A 25 3.85 -8.97 -2.95
CA LEU A 25 3.11 -8.87 -1.70
C LEU A 25 3.27 -10.19 -0.94
N ILE A 26 3.73 -10.12 0.31
CA ILE A 26 3.79 -11.26 1.23
C ILE A 26 2.49 -11.28 2.03
N THR A 27 1.76 -12.39 1.97
CA THR A 27 0.51 -12.61 2.71
C THR A 27 0.60 -13.90 3.52
N GLU A 28 -0.41 -14.19 4.31
CA GLU A 28 -0.53 -15.45 5.05
C GLU A 28 -0.77 -16.67 4.14
N ARG A 29 -1.07 -16.45 2.85
CA ARG A 29 -1.30 -17.49 1.83
C ARG A 29 -0.14 -17.62 0.84
N GLY A 30 0.98 -16.94 1.10
CA GLY A 30 2.18 -16.97 0.27
C GLY A 30 2.52 -15.62 -0.35
N VAL A 31 3.33 -15.65 -1.41
CA VAL A 31 3.80 -14.44 -2.11
C VAL A 31 3.07 -14.30 -3.45
N CYS A 32 2.63 -13.10 -3.80
CA CYS A 32 2.01 -12.81 -5.09
C CYS A 32 2.51 -11.51 -5.72
N GLU A 33 2.29 -11.34 -7.02
CA GLU A 33 2.52 -10.04 -7.69
C GLU A 33 1.53 -8.98 -7.18
N ALA A 34 1.95 -7.71 -7.18
CA ALA A 34 1.11 -6.57 -6.80
C ALA A 34 0.04 -6.23 -7.87
N ASN A 35 -0.80 -7.19 -8.24
CA ASN A 35 -1.89 -7.02 -9.19
C ASN A 35 -3.16 -7.77 -8.71
N GLU A 36 -4.32 -7.31 -9.18
CA GLU A 36 -5.62 -7.84 -8.74
C GLU A 36 -5.79 -9.35 -9.03
N LYS A 37 -5.36 -9.82 -10.21
CA LYS A 37 -5.47 -11.22 -10.60
C LYS A 37 -4.72 -12.14 -9.64
N SER A 38 -3.48 -11.78 -9.30
CA SER A 38 -2.62 -12.57 -8.41
C SER A 38 -3.12 -12.54 -6.96
N ILE A 39 -3.68 -11.41 -6.50
CA ILE A 39 -4.31 -11.32 -5.19
C ILE A 39 -5.56 -12.22 -5.13
N ARG A 40 -6.46 -12.13 -6.12
CA ARG A 40 -7.68 -12.97 -6.18
C ARG A 40 -7.37 -14.46 -6.26
N ALA A 41 -6.27 -14.85 -6.90
CA ALA A 41 -5.84 -16.25 -6.93
C ALA A 41 -5.49 -16.80 -5.54
N LEU A 42 -4.95 -15.96 -4.63
CA LEU A 42 -4.71 -16.34 -3.24
C LEU A 42 -5.98 -16.26 -2.37
N PHE A 43 -6.92 -15.37 -2.72
CA PHE A 43 -8.15 -15.10 -1.97
C PHE A 43 -9.42 -15.33 -2.82
N PRO A 44 -9.71 -16.57 -3.24
CA PRO A 44 -10.82 -16.88 -4.14
C PRO A 44 -12.20 -16.59 -3.54
N GLU A 45 -12.35 -16.58 -2.22
CA GLU A 45 -13.60 -16.23 -1.54
C GLU A 45 -14.04 -14.77 -1.75
N HIS A 46 -13.15 -13.91 -2.25
CA HIS A 46 -13.43 -12.53 -2.61
C HIS A 46 -13.60 -12.34 -4.13
N ALA A 47 -13.61 -13.42 -4.91
CA ALA A 47 -13.98 -13.38 -6.32
C ALA A 47 -15.48 -13.04 -6.45
N PRO A 48 -15.86 -12.17 -7.41
CA PRO A 48 -17.26 -11.89 -7.71
C PRO A 48 -18.02 -13.13 -8.20
#